data_AF-A0A5J5K180-F1
#
_entry.id   AF-A0A5J5K180-F1
#
_cell.length_a   1.000
_cell.length_b   1.000
_cell.length_c   1.000
_cell.angle_alpha   90.00
_cell.angle_beta   90.00
_cell.angle_gamma   90.00
#
_symmetry.space_group_name_H-M   'P 1'
#
loop_
_entity.id
_entity.type
_entity.pdbx_description
1 polymer ?
#
loop_
_entity_poly.entity_id
_entity_poly.type
_entity_poly.pdbx_seq_one_letter_code
_entity_poly.pdbx_strand_id
1 'polypeptide(L)'
;MTATGQTSARPRGAICSRSRWPLLTQPPALVSYVCAILAFYTVLVAVLARATVFHACDLAMFGALTLCGAVCIEATRRLGMPAGVSRDLLSAWWLPAAFLLPPVYALLAPVPMQILLQLRVRATVLYRRVFSAAAIGLAAGAASTAFHHWVVVPARLSSGQGRPILVAAACAVLFTVLNTALIAVAAHASDPEGRWGEVLWDRERVLLDAVELCLGVLVAVVCGINLALLLLVLPPVVLLQRSLLHAQLQAAARTDAKTGLLNAAAWQREADTEIVRAQRTGNPLALVLVDIDHFKKVNDTYGHLVGDQVLAEVAATLRTQLREYDVVGRFGGEEFVVLLPGADVHEARRVAERLRVRVSRMAVPTEQAAVTVTVSAGVAILNIHGEDLLELLAAADLALYRAKELGRDRICLPAAPLAPPPRSADGAAGAIP
;
A
#
# COMPACT_ATOMS: atom_id res chain seq x y z
N MET A 1 -30.05 -33.20 -1.08
CA MET A 1 -29.17 -34.09 -0.29
C MET A 1 -27.73 -33.76 -0.68
N THR A 2 -27.12 -32.71 -0.13
CA THR A 2 -26.40 -32.63 1.18
C THR A 2 -25.11 -33.46 1.24
N ALA A 3 -23.96 -32.80 0.99
CA ALA A 3 -22.80 -32.66 1.89
C ALA A 3 -21.61 -32.05 1.08
N THR A 4 -21.19 -30.78 1.22
CA THR A 4 -20.41 -30.11 2.29
C THR A 4 -19.04 -30.76 2.59
N GLY A 5 -17.90 -30.05 2.66
CA GLY A 5 -17.67 -28.62 2.54
C GLY A 5 -16.23 -28.14 2.86
N GLN A 6 -16.10 -26.80 2.78
CA GLN A 6 -15.24 -25.90 3.56
C GLN A 6 -13.70 -25.96 3.41
N THR A 7 -13.18 -25.22 2.42
CA THR A 7 -11.90 -24.51 2.54
C THR A 7 -12.12 -23.22 3.34
N SER A 8 -11.83 -23.29 4.64
CA SER A 8 -12.11 -22.21 5.59
C SER A 8 -11.28 -20.96 5.28
N ALA A 9 -11.99 -19.86 5.00
CA ALA A 9 -11.56 -18.53 5.40
C ALA A 9 -11.20 -18.57 6.91
N ARG A 10 -9.97 -18.18 7.28
CA ARG A 10 -9.61 -18.06 8.70
C ARG A 10 -10.49 -16.98 9.34
N PRO A 11 -11.31 -17.32 10.35
CA PRO A 11 -12.17 -16.35 11.02
C PRO A 11 -11.36 -15.45 11.95
N ARG A 12 -11.87 -14.23 12.16
CA ARG A 12 -11.57 -13.43 13.35
C ARG A 12 -12.09 -14.18 14.57
N GLY A 13 -11.21 -14.48 15.53
CA GLY A 13 -11.59 -14.91 16.87
C GLY A 13 -11.00 -16.26 17.31
N ALA A 14 -9.75 -16.27 17.74
CA ALA A 14 -9.19 -17.17 18.76
C ALA A 14 -7.72 -16.81 19.05
N ILE A 15 -7.48 -15.66 19.70
CA ILE A 15 -6.21 -15.44 20.41
C ILE A 15 -6.30 -16.21 21.73
N CYS A 16 -6.19 -17.54 21.65
CA CYS A 16 -5.92 -18.43 22.78
C CYS A 16 -5.72 -19.87 22.26
N SER A 17 -4.72 -20.08 21.39
CA SER A 17 -4.13 -21.42 21.26
C SER A 17 -2.89 -21.49 22.16
N ARG A 18 -2.86 -22.53 23.00
CA ARG A 18 -1.88 -22.81 24.05
C ARG A 18 -0.49 -23.14 23.49
N SER A 19 0.24 -22.14 23.01
CA SER A 19 1.70 -22.13 23.11
C SER A 19 2.07 -20.95 23.99
N ARG A 20 2.66 -21.21 25.17
CA ARG A 20 2.98 -20.15 26.15
C ARG A 20 3.95 -19.10 25.59
N TRP A 21 4.63 -19.39 24.46
CA TRP A 21 5.63 -18.50 23.86
C TRP A 21 5.59 -18.60 22.32
N PRO A 22 4.85 -17.71 21.64
CA PRO A 22 4.77 -17.66 20.16
C PRO A 22 6.11 -17.43 19.45
N LEU A 23 7.14 -17.01 20.19
CA LEU A 23 8.52 -16.86 19.72
C LEU A 23 9.19 -18.24 19.55
N LEU A 24 8.96 -19.17 20.47
CA LEU A 24 9.61 -20.50 20.47
C LEU A 24 9.08 -21.43 19.37
N THR A 25 8.00 -21.03 18.69
CA THR A 25 7.44 -21.75 17.54
C THR A 25 7.98 -21.24 16.20
N GLN A 26 8.89 -20.27 16.21
CA GLN A 26 9.52 -19.69 15.01
C GLN A 26 10.83 -20.43 14.65
N PRO A 27 11.38 -20.22 13.44
CA PRO A 27 12.67 -20.80 13.06
C PRO A 27 13.77 -20.46 14.07
N PRO A 28 14.67 -21.41 14.42
CA PRO A 28 15.69 -21.20 15.45
C PRO A 28 16.63 -20.03 15.13
N ALA A 29 16.90 -19.79 13.84
CA ALA A 29 17.68 -18.64 13.38
C ALA A 29 17.03 -17.29 13.70
N LEU A 30 15.70 -17.19 13.58
CA LEU A 30 14.97 -15.98 13.96
C LEU A 30 15.01 -15.77 15.48
N VAL A 31 14.82 -16.84 16.25
CA VAL A 31 14.83 -16.77 17.71
C VAL A 31 16.20 -16.33 18.22
N SER A 32 17.28 -16.93 17.73
CA SER A 32 18.65 -16.56 18.12
C SER A 32 18.96 -15.11 17.75
N TYR A 33 18.55 -14.67 16.56
CA TYR A 33 18.74 -13.29 16.11
C TYR A 33 17.98 -12.29 16.98
N VAL A 34 16.70 -12.52 17.24
CA VAL A 34 15.88 -11.65 18.10
C VAL A 34 16.47 -11.58 19.52
N CYS A 35 16.86 -12.71 20.10
CA CYS A 35 17.48 -12.74 21.42
C CYS A 35 18.82 -11.98 21.45
N ALA A 36 19.67 -12.13 20.43
CA ALA A 36 20.94 -11.43 20.33
C ALA A 36 20.76 -9.91 20.23
N ILE A 37 19.82 -9.44 19.40
CA ILE A 37 19.49 -8.02 19.26
C ILE A 37 18.96 -7.43 20.57
N LEU A 38 18.09 -8.16 21.28
CA LEU A 38 17.56 -7.71 22.58
C LEU A 38 18.64 -7.68 23.67
N ALA A 39 19.53 -8.67 23.71
CA ALA A 39 20.67 -8.68 24.63
C ALA A 39 21.60 -7.50 24.35
N PHE A 40 21.94 -7.26 23.08
CA PHE A 40 22.78 -6.12 22.70
C PHE A 40 22.12 -4.78 23.04
N TYR A 41 20.85 -4.61 22.73
CA TYR A 41 20.08 -3.40 23.05
C TYR A 41 20.04 -3.13 24.56
N THR A 42 19.75 -4.13 25.38
CA THR A 42 19.68 -3.97 26.84
C THR A 42 21.03 -3.63 27.46
N VAL A 43 22.12 -4.28 27.01
CA VAL A 43 23.49 -3.95 27.45
C VAL A 43 23.85 -2.53 27.05
N LEU A 44 23.56 -2.12 25.81
CA LEU A 44 23.88 -0.79 25.31
C LEU A 44 23.12 0.31 26.07
N VAL A 45 21.83 0.09 26.34
CA VAL A 45 21.03 1.00 27.19
C VAL A 45 21.65 1.13 28.56
N ALA A 46 22.06 0.02 29.21
CA ALA A 46 22.66 0.05 30.55
C ALA A 46 24.00 0.79 30.57
N VAL A 47 24.86 0.56 29.56
CA VAL A 47 26.16 1.23 29.43
C VAL A 47 25.98 2.74 29.25
N LEU A 48 25.12 3.16 28.31
CA LEU A 48 24.90 4.58 28.03
C LEU A 48 24.13 5.28 29.15
N ALA A 49 23.19 4.61 29.81
CA ALA A 49 22.51 5.16 30.99
C ALA A 49 23.49 5.42 32.14
N ARG A 50 24.48 4.54 32.34
CA ARG A 50 25.52 4.74 33.37
C ARG A 50 26.48 5.88 33.01
N ALA A 51 26.75 6.08 31.72
CA ALA A 51 27.65 7.13 31.24
C ALA A 51 26.98 8.52 31.19
N THR A 52 25.64 8.59 31.21
CA THR A 52 24.89 9.84 31.03
C THR A 52 24.52 10.47 32.36
N VAL A 53 24.76 11.77 32.50
CA VAL A 53 24.20 12.58 33.59
C VAL A 53 22.83 13.09 33.16
N PHE A 54 21.80 12.81 33.95
CA PHE A 54 20.42 13.18 33.63
C PHE A 54 20.11 14.60 34.12
N HIS A 55 19.80 15.50 33.18
CA HIS A 55 19.34 16.85 33.51
C HIS A 55 17.81 16.95 33.41
N ALA A 56 17.21 17.83 34.22
CA ALA A 56 15.76 18.06 34.21
C ALA A 56 15.26 18.60 32.87
N CYS A 57 16.06 19.43 32.19
CA CYS A 57 15.76 19.97 30.86
C CYS A 57 15.68 18.86 29.80
N ASP A 58 16.62 17.91 29.83
CA ASP A 58 16.65 16.77 28.90
C ASP A 58 15.43 15.86 29.09
N LEU A 59 15.07 15.61 30.36
CA LEU A 59 13.88 14.84 30.69
C LEU A 59 12.58 15.55 30.25
N ALA A 60 12.50 16.87 30.41
CA ALA A 60 11.36 17.66 29.97
C ALA A 60 11.19 17.62 28.44
N MET A 61 12.29 17.77 27.70
CA MET A 61 12.28 17.68 26.23
C MET A 61 11.91 16.27 25.76
N PHE A 62 12.48 15.22 26.37
CA PHE A 62 12.12 13.84 26.09
C PHE A 62 10.63 13.56 26.35
N GLY A 63 10.10 14.05 27.47
CA GLY A 63 8.70 13.93 27.83
C GLY A 63 7.78 14.63 26.83
N ALA A 64 8.14 15.85 26.40
CA ALA A 64 7.39 16.60 25.40
C ALA A 64 7.37 15.90 24.03
N LEU A 65 8.52 15.43 23.53
CA LEU A 65 8.61 14.67 22.28
C LEU A 65 7.78 13.37 22.35
N THR A 66 7.86 12.67 23.47
CA THR A 66 7.08 11.44 23.71
C THR A 66 5.58 11.74 23.74
N LEU A 67 5.16 12.84 24.37
CA LEU A 67 3.77 13.28 24.41
C LEU A 67 3.24 13.65 23.01
N CYS A 68 4.03 14.37 22.20
CA CYS A 68 3.68 14.68 20.82
C CYS A 68 3.49 13.39 19.99
N GLY A 69 4.41 12.44 20.10
CA GLY A 69 4.26 11.12 19.47
C GLY A 69 3.03 10.37 19.96
N ALA A 70 2.72 10.43 21.25
CA ALA A 70 1.50 9.83 21.82
C ALA A 70 0.22 10.47 21.26
N VAL A 71 0.17 11.79 21.12
CA VAL A 71 -0.95 12.51 20.51
C VAL A 71 -1.12 12.10 19.04
N CYS A 72 -0.03 12.00 18.28
CA CYS A 72 -0.02 11.48 16.91
C CYS A 72 -0.63 10.08 16.80
N ILE A 73 -0.24 9.18 17.70
CA ILE A 73 -0.78 7.80 17.76
C ILE A 73 -2.28 7.82 18.09
N GLU A 74 -2.69 8.59 19.10
CA GLU A 74 -4.09 8.63 19.54
C GLU A 74 -5.01 9.28 18.49
N ALA A 75 -4.54 10.32 17.80
CA ALA A 75 -5.24 10.97 16.71
C ALA A 75 -5.46 10.05 15.49
N THR A 76 -4.55 9.11 15.26
CA THR A 76 -4.61 8.18 14.13
C THR A 76 -5.23 6.82 14.47
N ARG A 77 -5.44 6.52 15.77
CA ARG A 77 -5.98 5.24 16.26
C ARG A 77 -7.21 4.73 15.52
N ARG A 78 -8.17 5.63 15.22
CA ARG A 78 -9.49 5.24 14.66
C ARG A 78 -9.45 4.91 13.16
N LEU A 79 -8.36 5.20 12.45
CA LEU A 79 -8.26 4.94 11.01
C LEU A 79 -8.06 3.44 10.72
N GLY A 80 -7.55 2.68 11.69
CA GLY A 80 -7.08 1.31 11.45
C GLY A 80 -5.65 1.28 10.92
N MET A 81 -5.07 0.09 10.80
CA MET A 81 -3.71 -0.11 10.26
C MET A 81 -3.76 -1.12 9.11
N PRO A 82 -3.09 -0.85 7.97
CA PRO A 82 -3.04 -1.79 6.86
C PRO A 82 -2.44 -3.13 7.31
N ALA A 83 -2.78 -4.22 6.61
CA ALA A 83 -2.18 -5.52 6.86
C ALA A 83 -0.74 -5.53 6.31
N GLY A 84 0.28 -5.70 7.17
CA GLY A 84 1.69 -5.72 6.77
C GLY A 84 2.55 -4.71 7.55
N VAL A 85 3.69 -4.33 6.96
CA VAL A 85 4.57 -3.27 7.49
C VAL A 85 3.94 -1.92 7.14
N SER A 86 3.12 -1.39 8.04
CA SER A 86 2.62 -0.01 7.95
C SER A 86 3.77 0.95 8.23
N ARG A 87 3.97 1.95 7.37
CA ARG A 87 4.91 3.05 7.66
C ARG A 87 4.19 4.14 8.43
N ASP A 88 4.78 4.54 9.54
CA ASP A 88 4.32 5.64 10.39
C ASP A 88 5.31 6.80 10.31
N LEU A 89 4.88 8.01 10.68
CA LEU A 89 5.76 9.18 10.76
C LEU A 89 6.34 9.37 12.16
N LEU A 90 6.48 8.28 12.92
CA LEU A 90 6.89 8.39 14.32
C LEU A 90 8.37 8.81 14.45
N SER A 91 9.17 8.71 13.38
CA SER A 91 10.54 9.26 13.37
C SER A 91 10.65 10.75 13.49
N ALA A 92 9.58 11.47 13.13
CA ALA A 92 9.49 12.90 13.38
C ALA A 92 9.71 13.21 14.87
N TRP A 93 9.45 12.25 15.76
CA TRP A 93 9.55 12.41 17.21
C TRP A 93 10.81 11.77 17.81
N TRP A 94 11.38 10.72 17.21
CA TRP A 94 12.61 10.08 17.72
C TRP A 94 13.90 10.70 17.17
N LEU A 95 13.93 11.25 15.94
CA LEU A 95 15.13 11.91 15.40
C LEU A 95 15.54 13.18 16.20
N PRO A 96 14.59 14.03 16.65
CA PRO A 96 14.92 15.12 17.57
C PRO A 96 15.55 14.63 18.87
N ALA A 97 15.04 13.53 19.44
CA ALA A 97 15.65 12.92 20.62
C ALA A 97 17.06 12.39 20.34
N ALA A 98 17.32 11.89 19.12
CA ALA A 98 18.65 11.43 18.73
C ALA A 98 19.67 12.57 18.55
N PHE A 99 19.24 13.75 18.11
CA PHE A 99 20.15 14.86 17.80
C PHE A 99 20.31 15.86 18.95
N LEU A 100 19.27 16.07 19.77
CA LEU A 100 19.28 17.10 20.82
C LEU A 100 19.60 16.56 22.21
N LEU A 101 19.36 15.26 22.45
CA LEU A 101 19.53 14.64 23.75
C LEU A 101 20.70 13.65 23.75
N PRO A 102 21.25 13.33 24.93
CA PRO A 102 22.26 12.28 25.07
C PRO A 102 21.81 10.95 24.43
N PRO A 103 22.73 10.14 23.87
CA PRO A 103 22.39 8.94 23.10
C PRO A 103 21.50 7.90 23.79
N VAL A 104 21.46 7.87 25.13
CA VAL A 104 20.55 7.00 25.89
C VAL A 104 19.07 7.30 25.61
N TYR A 105 18.70 8.57 25.40
CA TYR A 105 17.32 8.96 25.11
C TYR A 105 16.87 8.47 23.73
N ALA A 106 17.77 8.45 22.75
CA ALA A 106 17.51 7.90 21.42
C ALA A 106 17.16 6.40 21.47
N LEU A 107 17.84 5.64 22.34
CA LEU A 107 17.55 4.22 22.56
C LEU A 107 16.19 4.02 23.25
N LEU A 108 15.81 4.91 24.17
CA LEU A 108 14.60 4.78 24.97
C LEU A 108 13.33 5.31 24.27
N ALA A 109 13.46 6.29 23.36
CA ALA A 109 12.33 6.96 22.70
C ALA A 109 11.30 6.00 22.04
N PRO A 110 11.70 4.90 21.38
CA PRO A 110 10.75 3.99 20.74
C PRO A 110 9.90 3.17 21.74
N VAL A 111 10.40 2.93 22.96
CA VAL A 111 9.75 2.07 23.96
C VAL A 111 8.34 2.53 24.34
N PRO A 112 8.12 3.78 24.82
CA PRO A 112 6.78 4.24 25.18
C PRO A 112 5.82 4.25 23.98
N MET A 113 6.31 4.61 22.79
CA MET A 113 5.49 4.63 21.58
C MET A 113 5.04 3.22 21.17
N GLN A 114 5.93 2.22 21.23
CA GLN A 114 5.58 0.84 20.91
C GLN A 114 4.62 0.23 21.95
N ILE A 115 4.77 0.61 23.23
CA ILE A 115 3.79 0.24 24.28
C ILE A 115 2.43 0.84 23.96
N LEU A 116 2.35 2.13 23.62
CA LEU A 116 1.09 2.78 23.25
C LEU A 116 0.45 2.14 22.01
N LEU A 117 1.23 1.84 20.97
CA LEU A 117 0.74 1.15 19.78
C LEU A 117 0.18 -0.25 20.11
N GLN A 118 0.81 -0.98 21.04
CA GLN A 118 0.35 -2.29 21.49
C GLN A 118 -0.96 -2.20 22.29
N LEU A 119 -1.11 -1.19 23.16
CA LEU A 119 -2.26 -1.04 24.05
C LEU A 119 -3.46 -0.35 23.40
N ARG A 120 -3.22 0.66 22.55
CA ARG A 120 -4.27 1.56 22.03
C ARG A 120 -4.65 1.29 20.59
N VAL A 121 -3.72 0.87 19.73
CA VAL A 121 -3.98 0.77 18.28
C VAL A 121 -4.22 -0.67 17.85
N ARG A 122 -3.20 -1.53 17.98
CA ARG A 122 -3.29 -2.93 17.54
C ARG A 122 -2.35 -3.79 18.36
N ALA A 123 -2.95 -4.70 19.12
CA ALA A 123 -2.23 -5.78 19.76
C ALA A 123 -1.68 -6.73 18.68
N THR A 124 -0.35 -6.77 18.55
CA THR A 124 0.36 -7.75 17.75
C THR A 124 1.12 -8.72 18.67
N VAL A 125 1.83 -9.67 18.09
CA VAL A 125 2.65 -10.60 18.89
C VAL A 125 3.75 -9.82 19.61
N LEU A 126 3.81 -9.94 20.94
CA LEU A 126 4.66 -9.11 21.79
C LEU A 126 6.13 -9.09 21.38
N TYR A 127 6.70 -10.23 21.00
CA TYR A 127 8.11 -10.29 20.59
C TYR A 127 8.40 -9.41 19.37
N ARG A 128 7.46 -9.24 18.44
CA ARG A 128 7.62 -8.38 17.27
C ARG A 128 7.69 -6.92 17.68
N ARG A 129 6.85 -6.47 18.63
CA ARG A 129 6.89 -5.11 19.18
C ARG A 129 8.18 -4.83 19.90
N VAL A 130 8.60 -5.76 20.75
CA VAL A 130 9.82 -5.64 21.55
C VAL A 130 11.05 -5.62 20.63
N PHE A 131 11.09 -6.47 19.62
CA PHE A 131 12.13 -6.45 18.59
C PHE A 131 12.13 -5.13 17.79
N SER A 132 10.97 -4.65 17.31
CA SER A 132 10.90 -3.38 16.59
C SER A 132 11.34 -2.20 17.44
N ALA A 133 10.98 -2.15 18.73
CA ALA A 133 11.45 -1.12 19.65
C ALA A 133 12.98 -1.13 19.78
N ALA A 134 13.58 -2.32 19.92
CA ALA A 134 15.02 -2.49 20.01
C ALA A 134 15.74 -2.15 18.70
N ALA A 135 15.20 -2.55 17.54
CA ALA A 135 15.79 -2.26 16.24
C ALA A 135 15.80 -0.75 15.95
N ILE A 136 14.66 -0.06 16.15
CA ILE A 136 14.56 1.40 16.02
C ILE A 136 15.50 2.07 17.02
N GLY A 137 15.52 1.59 18.27
CA GLY A 137 16.37 2.12 19.33
C GLY A 137 17.86 2.01 18.97
N LEU A 138 18.33 0.84 18.54
CA LEU A 138 19.72 0.62 18.13
C LEU A 138 20.11 1.50 16.95
N ALA A 139 19.26 1.61 15.93
CA ALA A 139 19.50 2.49 14.80
C ALA A 139 19.56 3.97 15.22
N ALA A 140 18.64 4.41 16.10
CA ALA A 140 18.61 5.78 16.60
C ALA A 140 19.80 6.09 17.52
N GLY A 141 20.21 5.14 18.36
CA GLY A 141 21.39 5.23 19.20
C GLY A 141 22.68 5.34 18.37
N ALA A 142 22.82 4.51 17.34
CA ALA A 142 23.96 4.59 16.40
C ALA A 142 24.00 5.96 15.70
N ALA A 143 22.87 6.43 15.15
CA ALA A 143 22.77 7.75 14.54
C ALA A 143 23.08 8.89 15.53
N SER A 144 22.60 8.78 16.76
CA SER A 144 22.85 9.76 17.82
C SER A 144 24.33 9.82 18.20
N THR A 145 24.98 8.68 18.42
CA THR A 145 26.42 8.64 18.72
C THR A 145 27.26 9.20 17.59
N ALA A 146 26.92 8.87 16.33
CA ALA A 146 27.57 9.43 15.16
C ALA A 146 27.39 10.96 15.08
N PHE A 147 26.18 11.46 15.32
CA PHE A 147 25.90 12.89 15.32
C PHE A 147 26.74 13.64 16.36
N HIS A 148 26.75 13.18 17.61
CA HIS A 148 27.49 13.80 18.70
C HIS A 148 29.02 13.71 18.55
N HIS A 149 29.51 12.73 17.78
CA HIS A 149 30.93 12.65 17.44
C HIS A 149 31.38 13.82 16.53
N TRP A 150 30.53 14.21 15.57
CA TRP A 150 30.85 15.27 14.59
C TRP A 150 30.31 16.66 14.98
N VAL A 151 29.29 16.70 15.84
CA VAL A 151 28.64 17.92 16.33
C VAL A 151 28.72 17.95 17.86
N VAL A 152 29.73 18.64 18.37
CA VAL A 152 30.02 18.74 19.81
C VAL A 152 28.93 19.53 20.57
N VAL A 153 28.33 20.53 19.92
CA VAL A 153 27.27 21.37 20.50
C VAL A 153 25.99 21.22 19.68
N PRO A 154 25.02 20.42 20.13
CA PRO A 154 23.76 20.18 19.42
C PRO A 154 22.99 21.46 19.06
N ALA A 155 23.08 22.52 19.88
CA ALA A 155 22.46 23.81 19.62
C ALA A 155 22.93 24.50 18.32
N ARG A 156 24.04 24.06 17.71
CA ARG A 156 24.47 24.56 16.39
C ARG A 156 23.54 24.10 15.25
N LEU A 157 22.78 23.02 15.46
CA LEU A 157 21.73 22.59 14.55
C LEU A 157 20.61 23.63 14.48
N SER A 158 20.17 24.13 15.64
CA SER A 158 19.10 25.15 15.72
C SER A 158 19.56 26.54 15.29
N SER A 159 20.85 26.83 15.30
CA SER A 159 21.39 28.10 14.77
C SER A 159 21.46 28.17 13.23
N GLY A 160 21.03 27.13 12.49
CA GLY A 160 20.99 27.16 11.03
C GLY A 160 22.35 27.00 10.33
N GLN A 161 23.37 26.47 11.02
CA GLN A 161 24.68 26.24 10.41
C GLN A 161 24.62 25.05 9.43
N GLY A 162 25.16 25.23 8.22
CA GLY A 162 25.07 24.21 7.17
C GLY A 162 25.73 22.87 7.53
N ARG A 163 26.88 22.88 8.22
CA ARG A 163 27.60 21.64 8.57
C ARG A 163 26.81 20.73 9.54
N PRO A 164 26.31 21.21 10.70
CA PRO A 164 25.42 20.42 11.56
C PRO A 164 24.18 19.87 10.84
N ILE A 165 23.57 20.65 9.94
CA ILE A 165 22.41 20.19 9.16
C ILE A 165 22.79 19.04 8.23
N LEU A 166 23.92 19.14 7.52
CA LEU A 166 24.43 18.06 6.66
C LEU A 166 24.75 16.79 7.45
N VAL A 167 25.36 16.92 8.63
CA VAL A 167 25.63 15.79 9.52
C VAL A 167 24.33 15.17 10.03
N ALA A 168 23.34 15.99 10.41
CA ALA A 168 22.02 15.49 10.84
C ALA A 168 21.33 14.71 9.71
N ALA A 169 21.35 15.23 8.48
CA ALA A 169 20.82 14.53 7.31
C ALA A 169 21.53 13.21 7.06
N ALA A 170 22.87 13.17 7.13
CA ALA A 170 23.64 11.93 6.98
C ALA A 170 23.33 10.91 8.10
N CYS A 171 23.18 11.36 9.35
CA CYS A 171 22.81 10.51 10.47
C CYS A 171 21.36 10.00 10.38
N ALA A 172 20.46 10.80 9.81
CA ALA A 172 19.09 10.39 9.51
C ALA A 172 19.09 9.26 8.45
N VAL A 173 19.87 9.40 7.37
CA VAL A 173 20.03 8.32 6.38
C VAL A 173 20.63 7.06 7.03
N LEU A 174 21.65 7.21 7.88
CA LEU A 174 22.24 6.09 8.63
C LEU A 174 21.18 5.37 9.49
N PHE A 175 20.32 6.13 10.19
CA PHE A 175 19.21 5.58 10.95
C PHE A 175 18.30 4.72 10.07
N THR A 176 17.85 5.22 8.92
CA THR A 176 16.95 4.49 8.02
C THR A 176 17.61 3.22 7.48
N VAL A 177 18.87 3.29 7.06
CA VAL A 177 19.61 2.14 6.54
C VAL A 177 19.77 1.06 7.62
N LEU A 178 20.19 1.44 8.83
CA LEU A 178 20.37 0.48 9.92
C LEU A 178 19.05 -0.15 10.37
N ASN A 179 18.00 0.65 10.55
CA ASN A 179 16.68 0.15 10.94
C ASN A 179 16.14 -0.82 9.88
N THR A 180 16.24 -0.45 8.61
CA THR A 180 15.80 -1.29 7.49
C THR A 180 16.59 -2.59 7.41
N ALA A 181 17.92 -2.54 7.60
CA ALA A 181 18.77 -3.73 7.60
C ALA A 181 18.40 -4.70 8.76
N LEU A 182 18.21 -4.18 9.98
CA LEU A 182 17.82 -5.00 11.13
C LEU A 182 16.47 -5.69 10.92
N ILE A 183 15.49 -4.97 10.38
CA ILE A 183 14.16 -5.53 10.08
C ILE A 183 14.24 -6.53 8.91
N ALA A 184 15.01 -6.24 7.87
CA ALA A 184 15.18 -7.11 6.70
C ALA A 184 15.82 -8.45 7.07
N VAL A 185 16.83 -8.45 7.94
CA VAL A 185 17.45 -9.69 8.44
C VAL A 185 16.44 -10.53 9.23
N ALA A 186 15.63 -9.91 10.09
CA ALA A 186 14.56 -10.63 10.81
C ALA A 186 13.48 -11.17 9.85
N ALA A 187 13.12 -10.41 8.81
CA ALA A 187 12.16 -10.85 7.81
C ALA A 187 12.68 -12.06 7.03
N HIS A 188 13.92 -12.01 6.54
CA HIS A 188 14.54 -13.12 5.81
C HIS A 188 14.76 -14.35 6.69
N ALA A 189 15.11 -14.16 7.97
CA ALA A 189 15.18 -15.27 8.93
C ALA A 189 13.82 -15.91 9.24
N SER A 190 12.71 -15.21 8.96
CA SER A 190 11.35 -15.74 9.11
C SER A 190 10.87 -16.47 7.86
N ASP A 191 11.23 -15.98 6.67
CA ASP A 191 10.85 -16.55 5.37
C ASP A 191 12.03 -16.44 4.37
N PRO A 192 12.84 -17.52 4.23
CA PRO A 192 14.04 -17.52 3.40
C PRO A 192 13.78 -17.43 1.89
N GLU A 193 12.56 -17.71 1.44
CA GLU A 193 12.21 -17.70 0.00
C GLU A 193 11.93 -16.27 -0.52
N GLY A 194 11.81 -15.28 0.38
CA GLY A 194 11.59 -13.87 0.03
C GLY A 194 12.79 -13.21 -0.66
N ARG A 195 12.56 -12.60 -1.83
CA ARG A 195 13.58 -11.84 -2.57
C ARG A 195 13.92 -10.52 -1.86
N TRP A 196 15.20 -10.32 -1.54
CA TRP A 196 15.71 -9.11 -0.87
C TRP A 196 15.37 -7.80 -1.61
N GLY A 197 15.31 -7.83 -2.94
CA GLY A 197 15.12 -6.64 -3.79
C GLY A 197 13.71 -6.02 -3.74
N GLU A 198 12.66 -6.83 -3.59
CA GLU A 198 11.26 -6.35 -3.54
C GLU A 198 10.91 -5.70 -2.18
N VAL A 199 11.72 -5.96 -1.16
CA VAL A 199 11.57 -5.38 0.18
C VAL A 199 12.27 -4.01 0.28
N LEU A 200 13.39 -3.82 -0.41
CA LEU A 200 14.30 -2.69 -0.16
C LEU A 200 14.17 -1.52 -1.15
N TRP A 201 13.68 -1.74 -2.39
CA TRP A 201 13.80 -0.73 -3.44
C TRP A 201 12.51 -0.49 -4.22
N ASP A 202 11.72 0.47 -3.73
CA ASP A 202 10.51 0.97 -4.39
C ASP A 202 10.57 2.51 -4.37
N ARG A 203 10.33 3.17 -5.52
CA ARG A 203 10.48 4.62 -5.65
C ARG A 203 9.58 5.38 -4.69
N GLU A 204 8.36 4.88 -4.48
CA GLU A 204 7.41 5.47 -3.54
C GLU A 204 7.92 5.34 -2.10
N ARG A 205 8.54 4.20 -1.74
CA ARG A 205 9.14 3.98 -0.42
C ARG A 205 10.31 4.92 -0.15
N VAL A 206 11.22 5.08 -1.11
CA VAL A 206 12.37 5.98 -0.95
C VAL A 206 11.92 7.42 -0.75
N LEU A 207 10.88 7.86 -1.49
CA LEU A 207 10.33 9.20 -1.36
C LEU A 207 9.69 9.42 0.02
N LEU A 208 8.92 8.45 0.51
CA LEU A 208 8.32 8.52 1.84
C LEU A 208 9.38 8.55 2.95
N ASP A 209 10.45 7.73 2.85
CA ASP A 209 11.57 7.77 3.79
C ASP A 209 12.24 9.16 3.76
N ALA A 210 12.47 9.74 2.58
CA ALA A 210 13.07 11.07 2.47
C ALA A 210 12.23 12.17 3.13
N VAL A 211 10.90 12.16 2.92
CA VAL A 211 9.97 13.10 3.57
C VAL A 211 10.02 12.96 5.09
N GLU A 212 9.99 11.72 5.56
CA GLU A 212 10.04 11.38 6.98
C GLU A 212 11.35 11.86 7.65
N LEU A 213 12.50 11.66 7.00
CA LEU A 213 13.80 12.14 7.49
C LEU A 213 13.90 13.67 7.53
N CYS A 214 13.44 14.34 6.47
CA CYS A 214 13.38 15.80 6.41
C CYS A 214 12.52 16.36 7.54
N LEU A 215 11.37 15.74 7.80
CA LEU A 215 10.48 16.13 8.88
C LEU A 215 11.17 15.99 10.25
N GLY A 216 11.84 14.86 10.51
CA GLY A 216 12.58 14.66 11.76
C GLY A 216 13.69 15.69 12.01
N VAL A 217 14.45 16.06 10.97
CA VAL A 217 15.48 17.11 11.07
C VAL A 217 14.84 18.48 11.33
N LEU A 218 13.73 18.81 10.66
CA LEU A 218 13.00 20.05 10.89
C LEU A 218 12.45 20.14 12.32
N VAL A 219 11.84 19.07 12.84
CA VAL A 219 11.38 19.03 14.23
C VAL A 219 12.55 19.21 15.20
N ALA A 220 13.71 18.62 14.91
CA ALA A 220 14.92 18.80 15.73
C ALA A 220 15.40 20.26 15.74
N VAL A 221 15.45 20.93 14.59
CA VAL A 221 15.80 22.36 14.51
C VAL A 221 14.82 23.19 15.33
N VAL A 222 13.52 22.98 15.17
CA VAL A 222 12.47 23.74 15.86
C VAL A 222 12.52 23.53 17.38
N CYS A 223 12.65 22.28 17.84
CA CYS A 223 12.78 21.97 19.27
C CYS A 223 14.04 22.57 19.88
N GLY A 224 15.14 22.62 19.12
CA GLY A 224 16.39 23.23 19.56
C GLY A 224 16.36 24.75 19.64
N ILE A 225 15.37 25.43 19.03
CA ILE A 225 15.13 26.86 19.19
C ILE A 225 14.31 27.12 20.45
N ASN A 226 13.14 26.48 20.56
CA ASN A 226 12.25 26.62 21.72
C ASN A 226 11.28 25.44 21.77
N LEU A 227 11.21 24.76 22.91
CA LEU A 227 10.34 23.60 23.14
C LEU A 227 8.85 23.93 22.91
N ALA A 228 8.41 25.17 23.17
CA ALA A 228 7.03 25.59 22.97
C ALA A 228 6.58 25.54 21.50
N LEU A 229 7.52 25.58 20.55
CA LEU A 229 7.22 25.50 19.11
C LEU A 229 6.70 24.13 18.68
N LEU A 230 6.81 23.09 19.54
CA LEU A 230 6.14 21.81 19.32
C LEU A 230 4.62 21.97 19.14
N LEU A 231 3.99 22.97 19.77
CA LEU A 231 2.57 23.26 19.58
C LEU A 231 2.22 23.65 18.14
N LEU A 232 3.18 24.23 17.41
CA LEU A 232 3.01 24.62 16.01
C LEU A 232 3.35 23.48 15.05
N VAL A 233 4.30 22.62 15.42
CA VAL A 233 4.74 21.46 14.62
C VAL A 233 3.72 20.31 14.68
N LEU A 234 3.07 20.13 15.83
CA LEU A 234 2.19 18.99 16.07
C LEU A 234 1.00 18.89 15.08
N PRO A 235 0.21 19.95 14.82
CA PRO A 235 -0.93 19.83 13.91
C PRO A 235 -0.55 19.44 12.47
N PRO A 236 0.47 20.05 11.82
CA PRO A 236 0.94 19.61 10.51
C PRO A 236 1.40 18.16 10.48
N VAL A 237 2.17 17.70 11.48
CA VAL A 237 2.65 16.31 11.54
C VAL A 237 1.47 15.33 11.70
N VAL A 238 0.50 15.66 12.56
CA VAL A 238 -0.72 14.84 12.75
C VAL A 238 -1.52 14.74 11.45
N LEU A 239 -1.71 15.86 10.74
CA LEU A 239 -2.44 15.88 9.48
C LEU A 239 -1.74 15.06 8.40
N LEU A 240 -0.40 15.18 8.29
CA LEU A 240 0.40 14.41 7.35
C LEU A 240 0.38 12.92 7.68
N GLN A 241 0.49 12.55 8.95
CA GLN A 241 0.41 11.15 9.36
C GLN A 241 -0.96 10.56 9.06
N ARG A 242 -2.03 11.33 9.28
CA ARG A 242 -3.40 10.93 8.98
C ARG A 242 -3.62 10.73 7.48
N SER A 243 -3.11 11.65 6.63
CA SER A 243 -3.27 11.53 5.18
C SER A 243 -2.50 10.33 4.62
N LEU A 244 -1.26 10.12 5.07
CA LEU A 244 -0.46 8.95 4.69
C LEU A 244 -1.13 7.64 5.10
N LEU A 245 -1.59 7.54 6.35
CA LEU A 245 -2.26 6.33 6.83
C LEU A 245 -3.56 6.07 6.07
N HIS A 246 -4.32 7.12 5.74
CA HIS A 246 -5.52 6.99 4.93
C HIS A 246 -5.21 6.48 3.52
N ALA A 247 -4.19 7.01 2.86
CA ALA A 247 -3.73 6.54 1.55
C ALA A 247 -3.26 5.08 1.61
N GLN A 248 -2.47 4.70 2.63
CA GLN A 248 -2.03 3.31 2.82
C GLN A 248 -3.22 2.37 3.05
N LEU A 249 -4.24 2.79 3.79
CA LEU A 249 -5.45 2.00 4.01
C LEU A 249 -6.27 1.85 2.73
N GLN A 250 -6.40 2.90 1.94
CA GLN A 250 -7.06 2.85 0.63
C GLN A 250 -6.31 1.90 -0.32
N ALA A 251 -4.98 1.99 -0.37
CA ALA A 251 -4.13 1.09 -1.17
C ALA A 251 -4.20 -0.37 -0.69
N ALA A 252 -4.32 -0.57 0.62
CA ALA A 252 -4.46 -1.89 1.24
C ALA A 252 -5.89 -2.46 1.18
N ALA A 253 -6.90 -1.62 0.95
CA ALA A 253 -8.24 -2.09 0.66
C ALA A 253 -8.18 -2.84 -0.68
N ARG A 254 -8.64 -4.10 -0.71
CA ARG A 254 -8.77 -4.86 -1.96
C ARG A 254 -10.04 -4.51 -2.70
N THR A 255 -11.05 -4.00 -2.01
CA THR A 255 -12.40 -3.84 -2.53
C THR A 255 -12.84 -2.38 -2.55
N ASP A 256 -13.61 -2.01 -3.56
CA ASP A 256 -14.30 -0.72 -3.64
C ASP A 256 -15.47 -0.68 -2.65
N ALA A 257 -15.58 0.42 -1.90
CA ALA A 257 -16.54 0.53 -0.80
C ALA A 257 -18.00 0.63 -1.25
N LYS A 258 -18.27 1.09 -2.48
CA LYS A 258 -19.64 1.27 -3.00
C LYS A 258 -20.18 0.01 -3.66
N THR A 259 -19.30 -0.77 -4.27
CA THR A 259 -19.68 -1.91 -5.13
C THR A 259 -19.30 -3.27 -4.55
N GLY A 260 -18.34 -3.33 -3.62
CA GLY A 260 -17.82 -4.59 -3.08
C GLY A 260 -16.99 -5.42 -4.08
N LEU A 261 -16.77 -4.92 -5.29
CA LEU A 261 -15.85 -5.50 -6.27
C LEU A 261 -14.41 -5.13 -5.93
N LEU A 262 -13.45 -5.69 -6.67
CA LEU A 262 -12.06 -5.23 -6.57
C LEU A 262 -11.97 -3.74 -6.91
N ASN A 263 -11.16 -3.00 -6.17
CA ASN A 263 -10.79 -1.65 -6.61
C ASN A 263 -9.78 -1.72 -7.76
N ALA A 264 -9.58 -0.61 -8.48
CA ALA A 264 -8.70 -0.56 -9.64
C ALA A 264 -7.30 -1.14 -9.37
N ALA A 265 -6.67 -0.77 -8.25
CA ALA A 265 -5.33 -1.25 -7.89
C ALA A 265 -5.29 -2.76 -7.59
N ALA A 266 -6.31 -3.31 -6.93
CA ALA A 266 -6.39 -4.75 -6.66
C ALA A 266 -6.70 -5.56 -7.93
N TRP A 267 -7.62 -5.06 -8.77
CA TRP A 267 -7.95 -5.67 -10.04
C TRP A 267 -6.75 -5.72 -10.98
N GLN A 268 -5.99 -4.62 -11.09
CA GLN A 268 -4.80 -4.53 -11.94
C GLN A 268 -3.75 -5.58 -11.56
N ARG A 269 -3.46 -5.74 -10.26
CA ARG A 269 -2.53 -6.78 -9.77
C ARG A 269 -2.97 -8.21 -10.12
N GLU A 270 -4.27 -8.49 -10.02
CA GLU A 270 -4.83 -9.79 -10.41
C GLU A 270 -4.75 -9.99 -11.93
N ALA A 271 -4.98 -8.92 -12.71
CA ALA A 271 -4.87 -8.95 -14.16
C ALA A 271 -3.44 -9.19 -14.65
N ASP A 272 -2.44 -8.50 -14.10
CA ASP A 272 -1.03 -8.71 -14.43
C ASP A 272 -0.62 -10.18 -14.18
N THR A 273 -1.08 -10.76 -13.06
CA THR A 273 -0.80 -12.16 -12.71
C THR A 273 -1.41 -13.13 -13.74
N GLU A 274 -2.66 -12.91 -14.14
CA GLU A 274 -3.34 -13.77 -15.11
C GLU A 274 -2.82 -13.57 -16.55
N ILE A 275 -2.37 -12.37 -16.93
CA ILE A 275 -1.72 -12.12 -18.23
C ILE A 275 -0.41 -12.90 -18.33
N VAL A 276 0.47 -12.82 -17.32
CA VAL A 276 1.72 -13.59 -17.28
C VAL A 276 1.43 -15.10 -17.36
N ARG A 277 0.39 -15.56 -16.67
CA ARG A 277 -0.06 -16.96 -16.71
C ARG A 277 -0.55 -17.35 -18.10
N ALA A 278 -1.37 -16.53 -18.74
CA ALA A 278 -1.92 -16.77 -20.07
C ALA A 278 -0.80 -16.81 -21.13
N GLN A 279 0.14 -15.86 -21.09
CA GLN A 279 1.33 -15.85 -21.95
C GLN A 279 2.15 -17.13 -21.81
N ARG A 280 2.41 -17.59 -20.57
CA ARG A 280 3.18 -18.81 -20.32
C ARG A 280 2.47 -20.08 -20.81
N THR A 281 1.15 -20.12 -20.71
CA THR A 281 0.35 -21.32 -21.03
C THR A 281 -0.15 -21.32 -22.47
N GLY A 282 -0.06 -20.20 -23.18
CA GLY A 282 -0.67 -20.02 -24.50
C GLY A 282 -2.21 -19.97 -24.48
N ASN A 283 -2.82 -19.86 -23.30
CA ASN A 283 -4.28 -19.82 -23.17
C ASN A 283 -4.83 -18.45 -23.60
N PRO A 284 -6.00 -18.40 -24.26
CA PRO A 284 -6.62 -17.14 -24.62
C PRO A 284 -7.05 -16.37 -23.37
N LEU A 285 -7.01 -15.04 -23.43
CA LEU A 285 -7.44 -14.15 -22.37
C LEU A 285 -8.09 -12.92 -22.99
N ALA A 286 -9.20 -12.47 -22.40
CA ALA A 286 -9.91 -11.28 -22.83
C ALA A 286 -10.07 -10.27 -21.70
N LEU A 287 -10.07 -8.99 -22.07
CA LEU A 287 -10.38 -7.85 -21.22
C LEU A 287 -11.65 -7.18 -21.74
N VAL A 288 -12.58 -6.89 -20.84
CA VAL A 288 -13.82 -6.15 -21.14
C VAL A 288 -13.86 -4.90 -20.26
N LEU A 289 -13.86 -3.73 -20.89
CA LEU A 289 -14.09 -2.45 -20.22
C LEU A 289 -15.56 -2.06 -20.41
N VAL A 290 -16.26 -1.74 -19.33
CA VAL A 290 -17.71 -1.51 -19.29
C VAL A 290 -17.97 -0.15 -18.66
N ASP A 291 -18.88 0.64 -19.23
CA ASP A 291 -19.26 1.96 -18.72
C ASP A 291 -20.78 2.09 -18.69
N ILE A 292 -21.31 2.68 -17.60
CA ILE A 292 -22.75 2.94 -17.47
C ILE A 292 -23.14 4.15 -18.30
N ASP A 293 -24.00 3.91 -19.28
CA ASP A 293 -24.48 4.94 -20.18
C ASP A 293 -25.28 6.01 -19.41
N HIS A 294 -24.93 7.27 -19.66
CA HIS A 294 -25.63 8.43 -19.09
C HIS A 294 -25.67 8.46 -17.55
N PHE A 295 -24.68 7.87 -16.86
CA PHE A 295 -24.65 7.83 -15.39
C PHE A 295 -24.72 9.21 -14.74
N LYS A 296 -24.06 10.23 -15.34
CA LYS A 296 -24.19 11.62 -14.87
C LYS A 296 -25.65 12.10 -14.83
N LYS A 297 -26.47 11.76 -15.84
CA LYS A 297 -27.90 12.13 -15.88
C LYS A 297 -28.68 11.47 -14.74
N VAL A 298 -28.32 10.23 -14.37
CA VAL A 298 -28.91 9.56 -13.20
C VAL A 298 -28.61 10.33 -11.93
N ASN A 299 -27.35 10.71 -11.71
CA ASN A 299 -26.96 11.52 -10.55
C ASN A 299 -27.65 12.89 -10.53
N ASP A 300 -27.72 13.56 -11.68
CA ASP A 300 -28.32 14.89 -11.79
C ASP A 300 -29.85 14.86 -11.56
N THR A 301 -30.51 13.75 -11.93
CA THR A 301 -31.98 13.61 -11.83
C THR A 301 -32.44 13.05 -10.48
N TYR A 302 -31.73 12.04 -9.95
CA TYR A 302 -32.16 11.27 -8.77
C TYR A 302 -31.23 11.44 -7.55
N GLY A 303 -30.14 12.20 -7.70
CA GLY A 303 -29.15 12.43 -6.66
C GLY A 303 -28.10 11.32 -6.55
N HIS A 304 -26.97 11.66 -5.92
CA HIS A 304 -25.82 10.76 -5.78
C HIS A 304 -26.11 9.48 -4.98
N LEU A 305 -27.08 9.49 -4.06
CA LEU A 305 -27.44 8.29 -3.30
C LEU A 305 -28.07 7.22 -4.20
N VAL A 306 -28.93 7.62 -5.14
CA VAL A 306 -29.50 6.70 -6.14
C VAL A 306 -28.42 6.26 -7.12
N GLY A 307 -27.52 7.17 -7.53
CA GLY A 307 -26.35 6.78 -8.34
C GLY A 307 -25.49 5.71 -7.67
N ASP A 308 -25.25 5.82 -6.37
CA ASP A 308 -24.50 4.83 -5.60
C ASP A 308 -25.23 3.48 -5.52
N GLN A 309 -26.56 3.47 -5.41
CA GLN A 309 -27.36 2.25 -5.51
C GLN A 309 -27.28 1.62 -6.91
N VAL A 310 -27.35 2.43 -7.97
CA VAL A 310 -27.18 1.95 -9.35
C VAL A 310 -25.81 1.30 -9.54
N LEU A 311 -24.74 1.91 -9.03
CA LEU A 311 -23.40 1.30 -9.09
C LEU A 311 -23.34 -0.05 -8.36
N ALA A 312 -23.95 -0.14 -7.17
CA ALA A 312 -23.99 -1.37 -6.40
C ALA A 312 -24.77 -2.49 -7.12
N GLU A 313 -25.90 -2.16 -7.74
CA GLU A 313 -26.72 -3.12 -8.48
C GLU A 313 -26.08 -3.57 -9.80
N VAL A 314 -25.42 -2.65 -10.53
CA VAL A 314 -24.59 -3.03 -11.70
C VAL A 314 -23.50 -4.00 -11.26
N ALA A 315 -22.77 -3.66 -10.19
CA ALA A 315 -21.70 -4.50 -9.67
C ALA A 315 -22.17 -5.91 -9.27
N ALA A 316 -23.29 -6.01 -8.55
CA ALA A 316 -23.90 -7.27 -8.19
C ALA A 316 -24.32 -8.07 -9.44
N THR A 317 -24.93 -7.39 -10.42
CA THR A 317 -25.32 -7.99 -11.70
C THR A 317 -24.11 -8.54 -12.43
N LEU A 318 -23.03 -7.77 -12.61
CA LEU A 318 -21.80 -8.23 -13.25
C LEU A 318 -21.25 -9.47 -12.55
N ARG A 319 -21.10 -9.42 -11.22
CA ARG A 319 -20.54 -10.52 -10.42
C ARG A 319 -21.34 -11.82 -10.56
N THR A 320 -22.67 -11.76 -10.58
CA THR A 320 -23.53 -12.96 -10.70
C THR A 320 -23.51 -13.59 -12.09
N GLN A 321 -23.08 -12.85 -13.12
CA GLN A 321 -23.03 -13.34 -14.50
C GLN A 321 -21.65 -13.86 -14.91
N LEU A 322 -20.67 -13.80 -14.01
CA LEU A 322 -19.29 -14.20 -14.23
C LEU A 322 -18.95 -15.51 -13.51
N ARG A 323 -17.94 -16.22 -14.01
CA ARG A 323 -17.43 -17.45 -13.40
C ARG A 323 -16.58 -17.11 -12.18
N GLU A 324 -16.35 -18.07 -11.29
CA GLU A 324 -15.57 -17.87 -10.05
C GLU A 324 -14.12 -17.40 -10.32
N TYR A 325 -13.55 -17.78 -11.45
CA TYR A 325 -12.19 -17.43 -11.85
C TYR A 325 -12.10 -16.22 -12.79
N ASP A 326 -13.24 -15.60 -13.15
CA ASP A 326 -13.24 -14.33 -13.87
C ASP A 326 -12.97 -13.20 -12.86
N VAL A 327 -12.17 -12.20 -13.25
CA VAL A 327 -11.75 -11.12 -12.35
C VAL A 327 -12.50 -9.85 -12.68
N VAL A 328 -13.28 -9.32 -11.73
CA VAL A 328 -14.10 -8.11 -11.93
C VAL A 328 -13.78 -7.03 -10.90
N GLY A 329 -13.65 -5.79 -11.38
CA GLY A 329 -13.32 -4.62 -10.57
C GLY A 329 -14.00 -3.35 -11.04
N ARG A 330 -14.01 -2.34 -10.18
CA ARG A 330 -14.41 -0.97 -10.52
C ARG A 330 -13.16 -0.17 -10.88
N PHE A 331 -13.08 0.31 -12.12
CA PHE A 331 -11.88 0.93 -12.67
C PHE A 331 -11.81 2.43 -12.32
N GLY A 332 -12.94 3.15 -12.35
CA GLY A 332 -13.05 4.54 -11.94
C GLY A 332 -14.47 5.05 -12.15
N GLY A 333 -14.97 5.99 -11.33
CA GLY A 333 -16.31 6.59 -11.54
C GLY A 333 -17.42 5.55 -11.77
N GLU A 334 -17.97 5.53 -12.99
CA GLU A 334 -18.97 4.59 -13.51
C GLU A 334 -18.43 3.43 -14.36
N GLU A 335 -17.12 3.26 -14.42
CA GLU A 335 -16.43 2.27 -15.24
C GLU A 335 -16.09 1.00 -14.43
N PHE A 336 -16.34 -0.13 -15.06
CA PHE A 336 -16.05 -1.48 -14.57
C PHE A 336 -15.15 -2.18 -15.57
N VAL A 337 -14.35 -3.11 -15.05
CA VAL A 337 -13.42 -3.89 -15.87
C VAL A 337 -13.51 -5.36 -15.49
N VAL A 338 -13.49 -6.22 -16.51
CA VAL A 338 -13.60 -7.66 -16.38
C VAL A 338 -12.46 -8.33 -17.13
N LEU A 339 -11.77 -9.27 -16.49
CA LEU A 339 -10.80 -10.16 -17.11
C LEU A 339 -11.42 -11.55 -17.22
N LEU A 340 -11.28 -12.17 -18.39
CA LEU A 340 -11.85 -13.48 -18.71
C LEU A 340 -10.72 -14.45 -19.10
N PRO A 341 -10.10 -15.15 -18.13
CA PRO A 341 -9.11 -16.18 -18.43
C PRO A 341 -9.72 -17.35 -19.22
N GLY A 342 -9.04 -17.78 -20.27
CA GLY A 342 -9.51 -18.86 -21.14
C GLY A 342 -10.61 -18.45 -22.12
N ALA A 343 -10.90 -17.15 -22.29
CA ALA A 343 -11.89 -16.67 -23.24
C ALA A 343 -11.23 -16.19 -24.55
N ASP A 344 -11.60 -16.84 -25.65
CA ASP A 344 -11.30 -16.35 -27.00
C ASP A 344 -12.24 -15.20 -27.40
N VAL A 345 -12.09 -14.69 -28.63
CA VAL A 345 -12.92 -13.61 -29.19
C VAL A 345 -14.42 -13.94 -29.09
N HIS A 346 -14.82 -15.18 -29.34
CA HIS A 346 -16.23 -15.58 -29.37
C HIS A 346 -16.83 -15.67 -27.97
N GLU A 347 -16.13 -16.30 -27.04
CA GLU A 347 -16.54 -16.35 -25.62
C GLU A 347 -16.56 -14.94 -25.03
N ALA A 348 -15.51 -14.14 -25.23
CA ALA A 348 -15.44 -12.78 -24.70
C ALA A 348 -16.62 -11.92 -25.17
N ARG A 349 -16.94 -11.98 -26.48
CA ARG A 349 -18.10 -11.29 -27.05
C ARG A 349 -19.41 -11.78 -26.43
N ARG A 350 -19.56 -13.10 -26.26
CA ARG A 350 -20.76 -13.70 -25.66
C ARG A 350 -20.94 -13.29 -24.20
N VAL A 351 -19.86 -13.27 -23.42
CA VAL A 351 -19.89 -12.82 -22.02
C VAL A 351 -20.24 -11.34 -21.97
N ALA A 352 -19.56 -10.48 -22.74
CA ALA A 352 -19.83 -9.04 -22.77
C ALA A 352 -21.29 -8.74 -23.14
N GLU A 353 -21.84 -9.42 -24.16
CA GLU A 353 -23.23 -9.26 -24.56
C GLU A 353 -24.20 -9.72 -23.48
N ARG A 354 -23.88 -10.83 -22.79
CA ARG A 354 -24.67 -11.30 -21.64
C ARG A 354 -24.69 -10.27 -20.51
N LEU A 355 -23.54 -9.67 -20.19
CA LEU A 355 -23.45 -8.62 -19.17
C LEU A 355 -24.32 -7.42 -19.56
N ARG A 356 -24.19 -6.94 -20.80
CA ARG A 356 -24.97 -5.81 -21.33
C ARG A 356 -26.48 -6.05 -21.22
N VAL A 357 -26.96 -7.19 -21.72
CA VAL A 357 -28.38 -7.54 -21.71
C VAL A 357 -28.91 -7.73 -20.29
N ARG A 358 -28.07 -8.19 -19.35
CA ARG A 358 -28.48 -8.38 -17.96
C ARG A 358 -28.61 -7.04 -17.23
N VAL A 359 -27.66 -6.14 -17.45
CA VAL A 359 -27.72 -4.78 -16.89
C VAL A 359 -28.90 -4.01 -17.46
N SER A 360 -29.17 -4.08 -18.77
CA SER A 360 -30.33 -3.37 -19.36
C SER A 360 -31.70 -3.84 -18.87
N ARG A 361 -31.77 -5.02 -18.24
CA ARG A 361 -32.98 -5.58 -17.63
C ARG A 361 -33.09 -5.32 -16.13
N MET A 362 -32.06 -4.75 -15.51
CA MET A 362 -32.11 -4.42 -14.09
C MET A 362 -32.92 -3.15 -13.87
N ALA A 363 -33.53 -3.05 -12.68
CA ALA A 363 -34.35 -1.91 -12.31
C ALA A 363 -34.09 -1.58 -10.83
N VAL A 364 -33.61 -0.37 -10.57
CA VAL A 364 -33.31 0.10 -9.20
C VAL A 364 -34.52 0.86 -8.67
N PRO A 365 -35.18 0.39 -7.60
CA PRO A 365 -36.36 1.06 -7.07
C PRO A 365 -35.98 2.42 -6.44
N THR A 366 -36.76 3.45 -6.73
CA THR A 366 -36.66 4.77 -6.06
C THR A 366 -38.04 5.21 -5.58
N GLU A 367 -38.12 6.27 -4.77
CA GLU A 367 -39.38 6.81 -4.26
C GLU A 367 -40.36 7.26 -5.36
N GLN A 368 -39.86 7.56 -6.57
CA GLN A 368 -40.64 8.14 -7.66
C GLN A 368 -40.92 7.12 -8.78
N ALA A 369 -39.91 6.35 -9.18
CA ALA A 369 -40.00 5.33 -10.24
C ALA A 369 -38.79 4.37 -10.22
N ALA A 370 -38.87 3.24 -10.93
CA ALA A 370 -37.70 2.39 -11.11
C ALA A 370 -36.71 3.00 -12.13
N VAL A 371 -35.43 3.07 -11.76
CA VAL A 371 -34.35 3.57 -12.63
C VAL A 371 -33.73 2.39 -13.40
N THR A 372 -33.73 2.49 -14.72
CA THR A 372 -33.08 1.54 -15.62
C THR A 372 -31.88 2.20 -16.29
N VAL A 373 -30.79 1.45 -16.46
CA VAL A 373 -29.58 1.93 -17.16
C VAL A 373 -29.12 0.90 -18.17
N THR A 374 -28.40 1.37 -19.19
CA THR A 374 -27.68 0.50 -20.14
C THR A 374 -26.19 0.64 -19.92
N VAL A 375 -25.42 -0.26 -20.52
CA VAL A 375 -23.96 -0.19 -20.52
C VAL A 375 -23.41 -0.32 -21.93
N SER A 376 -22.34 0.42 -22.19
CA SER A 376 -21.49 0.21 -23.37
C SER A 376 -20.25 -0.55 -22.95
N ALA A 377 -19.72 -1.42 -23.82
CA ALA A 377 -18.51 -2.18 -23.52
C ALA A 377 -17.53 -2.26 -24.69
N GLY A 378 -16.23 -2.20 -24.37
CA GLY A 378 -15.13 -2.49 -25.28
C GLY A 378 -14.43 -3.79 -24.90
N VAL A 379 -14.14 -4.66 -25.88
CA VAL A 379 -13.54 -5.97 -25.64
C VAL A 379 -12.19 -6.09 -26.36
N ALA A 380 -11.11 -6.31 -25.61
CA ALA A 380 -9.77 -6.58 -26.14
C ALA A 380 -9.33 -8.03 -25.84
N ILE A 381 -8.43 -8.57 -26.66
CA ILE A 381 -7.99 -9.98 -26.60
C ILE A 381 -6.47 -10.01 -26.59
N LEU A 382 -5.89 -10.73 -25.64
CA LEU A 382 -4.45 -10.90 -25.48
C LEU A 382 -3.85 -11.54 -26.73
N ASN A 383 -2.70 -11.05 -27.17
CA ASN A 383 -1.97 -11.44 -28.39
C ASN A 383 -2.69 -11.15 -29.72
N ILE A 384 -3.86 -10.49 -29.71
CA ILE A 384 -4.53 -10.00 -30.92
C ILE A 384 -4.58 -8.47 -30.91
N HIS A 385 -4.92 -7.89 -29.77
CA HIS A 385 -5.12 -6.44 -29.61
C HIS A 385 -4.06 -5.78 -28.72
N GLY A 386 -3.21 -6.56 -28.07
CA GLY A 386 -2.12 -6.10 -27.20
C GLY A 386 -1.38 -7.28 -26.56
N GLU A 387 -0.13 -7.07 -26.17
CA GLU A 387 0.73 -8.07 -25.53
C GLU A 387 0.76 -7.92 -24.00
N ASP A 388 0.46 -6.73 -23.47
CA ASP A 388 0.42 -6.45 -22.04
C ASP A 388 -0.90 -5.80 -21.58
N LEU A 389 -1.03 -5.56 -20.28
CA LEU A 389 -2.24 -4.97 -19.70
C LEU A 389 -2.51 -3.55 -20.20
N LEU A 390 -1.47 -2.75 -20.40
CA LEU A 390 -1.59 -1.36 -20.82
C LEU A 390 -2.15 -1.29 -22.24
N GLU A 391 -1.60 -2.09 -23.15
CA GLU A 391 -2.07 -2.20 -24.53
C GLU A 391 -3.50 -2.76 -24.60
N LEU A 392 -3.83 -3.76 -23.79
CA LEU A 392 -5.19 -4.30 -23.72
C LEU A 392 -6.21 -3.29 -23.23
N LEU A 393 -5.88 -2.52 -22.18
CA LEU A 393 -6.73 -1.45 -21.68
C LEU A 393 -6.93 -0.36 -22.74
N ALA A 394 -5.86 0.07 -23.41
CA ALA A 394 -5.95 1.08 -24.47
C ALA A 394 -6.81 0.60 -25.65
N ALA A 395 -6.68 -0.66 -26.05
CA ALA A 395 -7.50 -1.25 -27.10
C ALA A 395 -8.98 -1.36 -26.68
N ALA A 396 -9.25 -1.80 -25.45
CA ALA A 396 -10.61 -1.91 -24.92
C ALA A 396 -11.26 -0.53 -24.76
N ASP A 397 -10.52 0.48 -24.32
CA ASP A 397 -10.99 1.87 -24.22
C ASP A 397 -11.38 2.45 -25.58
N LEU A 398 -10.53 2.27 -26.60
CA LEU A 398 -10.87 2.68 -27.96
C LEU A 398 -12.14 1.99 -28.49
N ALA A 399 -12.32 0.71 -28.17
CA ALA A 399 -13.52 -0.03 -28.52
C ALA A 399 -14.75 0.47 -27.75
N LEU A 400 -14.62 0.77 -26.46
CA LEU A 400 -15.68 1.34 -25.64
C LEU A 400 -16.09 2.73 -26.14
N TYR A 401 -15.12 3.56 -26.51
CA TYR A 401 -15.36 4.86 -27.13
C TYR A 401 -16.21 4.72 -28.41
N ARG A 402 -15.86 3.78 -29.29
CA ARG A 402 -16.66 3.47 -30.49
C ARG A 402 -18.08 2.99 -30.15
N ALA A 403 -18.23 2.18 -29.09
CA ALA A 403 -19.56 1.76 -28.64
C ALA A 403 -20.42 2.98 -28.24
N LYS A 404 -19.82 3.95 -27.55
CA LYS A 404 -20.48 5.22 -27.17
C LYS A 404 -20.83 6.08 -28.39
N GLU A 405 -19.93 6.19 -29.38
CA GLU A 405 -20.19 6.95 -30.62
C GLU A 405 -21.28 6.33 -31.49
N LEU A 406 -21.32 5.00 -31.58
CA LEU A 406 -22.28 4.28 -32.41
C LEU A 406 -23.71 4.24 -31.82
N GLY A 407 -23.95 4.93 -30.69
CA GLY A 407 -25.27 5.07 -30.09
C GLY A 407 -25.46 4.32 -28.77
N ARG A 408 -24.36 3.93 -28.10
CA ARG A 408 -24.38 3.29 -26.77
C ARG A 408 -25.12 1.94 -26.75
N ASP A 409 -25.34 1.39 -25.55
CA ASP A 409 -25.98 0.09 -25.29
C ASP A 409 -25.50 -1.03 -26.23
N ARG A 410 -24.17 -1.16 -26.36
CA ARG A 410 -23.56 -2.14 -27.26
C ARG A 410 -22.16 -2.52 -26.84
N ILE A 411 -21.70 -3.62 -27.44
CA ILE A 411 -20.32 -4.07 -27.34
C ILE A 411 -19.58 -3.79 -28.65
N CYS A 412 -18.34 -3.36 -28.55
CA CYS A 412 -17.44 -3.19 -29.68
C CYS A 412 -16.11 -3.90 -29.43
N LEU A 413 -15.46 -4.32 -30.51
CA LEU A 413 -14.09 -4.82 -30.49
C LEU A 413 -13.17 -3.83 -31.23
N PRO A 414 -11.87 -3.79 -30.91
CA PRO A 414 -10.87 -3.13 -31.72
C PRO A 414 -10.96 -3.60 -33.18
N ALA A 415 -10.61 -2.72 -34.11
CA ALA A 415 -10.42 -3.17 -35.49
C ALA A 415 -9.18 -4.08 -35.48
N ALA A 416 -9.28 -5.27 -36.09
CA ALA A 416 -8.13 -6.17 -36.20
C ALA A 416 -6.95 -5.42 -36.84
N PRO A 417 -5.71 -5.60 -36.34
CA PRO A 417 -4.54 -5.12 -37.07
C PRO A 417 -4.57 -5.74 -38.48
N LEU A 418 -4.45 -4.92 -39.51
CA LEU A 418 -4.25 -5.41 -40.88
C LEU A 418 -3.02 -6.32 -40.85
N ALA A 419 -3.20 -7.62 -41.11
CA ALA A 419 -2.08 -8.52 -41.29
C ALA A 419 -1.14 -7.92 -42.36
N PRO A 420 0.18 -7.82 -42.11
CA PRO A 420 1.10 -7.36 -43.13
C PRO A 420 0.96 -8.28 -44.35
N PRO A 421 0.93 -7.74 -45.59
CA PRO A 421 0.79 -8.56 -46.78
C PRO A 421 1.89 -9.62 -46.81
N PRO A 422 1.61 -10.85 -47.31
CA PRO A 422 2.63 -11.88 -47.42
C PRO A 422 3.80 -11.32 -48.21
N ARG A 423 5.02 -11.37 -47.63
CA ARG A 423 6.24 -11.04 -48.36
C ARG A 423 6.28 -11.93 -49.60
N SER A 424 6.13 -11.32 -50.76
CA SER A 424 6.31 -11.97 -52.05
C SER A 424 7.69 -12.60 -52.08
N ALA A 425 7.75 -13.92 -52.09
CA ALA A 425 8.94 -14.68 -52.41
C ALA A 425 9.19 -14.60 -53.92
N ASP A 426 9.61 -13.44 -54.41
CA ASP A 426 10.20 -13.29 -55.74
C ASP A 426 11.64 -12.85 -55.56
N GLY A 427 12.50 -13.85 -55.52
CA GLY A 427 13.94 -13.73 -55.43
C GLY A 427 14.59 -15.01 -55.96
N ALA A 428 14.16 -15.44 -57.15
CA ALA A 428 14.84 -16.49 -57.90
C ALA A 428 14.86 -16.14 -59.39
N ALA A 429 16.03 -16.37 -59.99
CA ALA A 429 16.36 -16.34 -61.42
C ALA A 429 16.72 -14.97 -62.03
N GLY A 430 18.02 -14.81 -62.27
CA GLY A 430 18.56 -13.77 -63.14
C GLY A 430 20.09 -13.81 -63.20
N ALA A 431 20.65 -15.01 -63.40
CA ALA A 431 22.07 -15.19 -63.67
C ALA A 431 22.30 -15.34 -65.19
N ILE A 432 23.40 -14.72 -65.65
CA ILE A 432 24.20 -14.95 -66.88
C ILE A 432 23.75 -14.18 -68.14
N PRO A 433 24.69 -13.67 -68.98
CA PRO A 433 26.16 -13.75 -68.92
C PRO A 433 26.88 -12.45 -68.54
#